data_AF-A0A4Y7NDC8-F1
#
_entry.id   AF-A0A4Y7NDC8-F1
#
_cell.length_a   1.000
_cell.length_b   1.000
_cell.length_c   1.000
_cell.angle_alpha   90.00
_cell.angle_beta   90.00
_cell.angle_gamma   90.00
#
_symmetry.space_group_name_H-M   'P 1'
#
loop_
_entity.id
_entity.type
_entity.pdbx_description
1 polymer ?
#
loop_
_entity_poly.entity_id
_entity_poly.type
_entity_poly.pdbx_seq_one_letter_code
_entity_poly.pdbx_strand_id
1 'polypeptide(L)'
;MLEKMAFGPDGGFGEGLGGDMGGLGDILPAMQGMLQSLLSKELLYPSIKEIVNKYPDWLADNRPKLEPTQFEKYNRQFSIMQQVCTEFENESDTDDEAVKNSRFEKILSLMQQMQECGHPPKPPTGLQNGKSAHKENEGNNQSTKSKCFGFVGLMSILGTKVNEENKEQPDEEKIIHMIKLAKLSQEKKEFKKSEQLLHLALRAAYEIQHHDAQKYIIDDMANNAYEAGDFKKAEKLFVDLIKQLLTDGVAQSHNSIIHISAKLANLYAMFNEEVKAREGFNFCIHHLESKIRKGEEDFDTLALYSLILSWFGDYVHGRGDFTQSLALFKQSHEISVKINGKHHPHSLLQLNNMAAAYTLMNRLEDAVDCLNTALVLAQEVQMDDGMKDLPYYFINLANVYLTQVEKSAADAKELLKMAENSCREALKCAKVVDNRDALIQARKCMKQIDSYQTL
;
A
#
# COMPACT_ATOMS: atom_id res chain seq x y z
N MET A 1 1.53 -11.91 -12.14
CA MET A 1 2.19 -11.56 -10.85
C MET A 1 1.73 -10.18 -10.31
N LEU A 2 1.23 -9.28 -11.16
CA LEU A 2 0.63 -8.00 -10.78
C LEU A 2 -0.83 -8.02 -10.33
N GLU A 3 -1.58 -9.08 -10.64
CA GLU A 3 -3.01 -9.17 -10.34
C GLU A 3 -3.33 -9.22 -8.84
N LYS A 4 -2.33 -9.41 -7.97
CA LYS A 4 -2.52 -9.49 -6.52
C LYS A 4 -2.21 -8.19 -5.77
N MET A 5 -1.82 -7.11 -6.45
CA MET A 5 -1.43 -5.86 -5.78
C MET A 5 -2.57 -4.85 -5.57
N ALA A 6 -3.72 -4.98 -6.25
CA ALA A 6 -4.79 -3.96 -6.17
C ALA A 6 -5.85 -4.22 -5.08
N PHE A 7 -6.06 -5.47 -4.65
CA PHE A 7 -7.05 -5.82 -3.63
C PHE A 7 -6.49 -6.99 -2.79
N GLY A 8 -6.30 -6.83 -1.48
CA GLY A 8 -5.77 -7.92 -0.65
C GLY A 8 -6.73 -9.12 -0.53
N PRO A 9 -6.34 -10.30 0.01
CA PRO A 9 -5.02 -10.75 0.48
C PRO A 9 -4.49 -12.06 -0.19
N ASP A 10 -3.20 -12.12 -0.57
CA ASP A 10 -2.25 -13.27 -0.46
C ASP A 10 -1.12 -13.31 -1.55
N GLY A 11 0.10 -12.84 -1.20
CA GLY A 11 1.48 -13.21 -1.68
C GLY A 11 1.88 -12.95 -3.17
N GLY A 12 3.10 -12.52 -3.58
CA GLY A 12 4.42 -12.25 -2.97
C GLY A 12 5.52 -12.12 -4.09
N PHE A 13 6.50 -11.21 -3.86
CA PHE A 13 7.94 -11.06 -4.25
C PHE A 13 8.61 -11.29 -5.63
N GLY A 14 9.50 -10.32 -5.97
CA GLY A 14 10.87 -10.45 -6.54
C GLY A 14 11.11 -9.94 -7.98
N GLU A 15 12.23 -9.34 -8.44
CA GLU A 15 13.48 -8.73 -7.90
C GLU A 15 14.31 -8.22 -9.14
N GLY A 16 15.16 -7.17 -9.05
CA GLY A 16 16.31 -6.98 -10.00
C GLY A 16 16.69 -5.60 -10.62
N LEU A 17 17.45 -4.80 -9.86
CA LEU A 17 18.72 -4.05 -10.18
C LEU A 17 18.92 -3.07 -11.39
N GLY A 18 19.28 -1.81 -11.05
CA GLY A 18 20.58 -1.20 -11.44
C GLY A 18 20.60 0.06 -12.34
N GLY A 19 21.18 1.19 -11.87
CA GLY A 19 21.93 2.11 -12.76
C GLY A 19 21.85 3.65 -12.56
N ASP A 20 22.86 4.17 -11.84
CA ASP A 20 23.59 5.46 -11.97
C ASP A 20 22.99 6.82 -11.56
N MET A 21 23.75 7.53 -10.71
CA MET A 21 23.46 8.79 -10.04
C MET A 21 24.34 9.92 -10.58
N GLY A 22 23.72 10.99 -11.07
CA GLY A 22 24.41 12.22 -11.41
C GLY A 22 23.48 13.43 -11.30
N GLY A 23 23.40 14.03 -10.12
CA GLY A 23 22.58 15.24 -9.93
C GLY A 23 22.42 15.71 -8.48
N LEU A 24 23.46 15.62 -7.65
CA LEU A 24 23.41 16.01 -6.24
C LEU A 24 23.60 17.53 -6.00
N GLY A 25 23.89 18.31 -7.05
CA GLY A 25 24.37 19.70 -6.92
C GLY A 25 23.30 20.76 -6.64
N ASP A 26 22.04 20.51 -7.02
CA ASP A 26 21.05 21.59 -7.13
C ASP A 26 19.99 21.64 -6.00
N ILE A 27 20.08 20.74 -5.00
CA ILE A 27 19.01 20.55 -3.99
C ILE A 27 19.35 21.09 -2.59
N LEU A 28 20.62 21.43 -2.32
CA LEU A 28 21.12 21.79 -0.99
C LEU A 28 20.38 22.95 -0.26
N PRO A 29 19.91 24.04 -0.93
CA PRO A 29 19.28 25.15 -0.20
C PRO A 29 17.88 24.85 0.35
N ALA A 30 17.14 23.92 -0.27
CA ALA A 30 15.73 23.67 0.08
C ALA A 30 15.54 22.70 1.27
N MET A 31 16.58 21.93 1.62
CA MET A 31 16.54 20.92 2.68
C MET A 31 17.33 21.31 3.94
N GLN A 32 18.01 22.46 3.93
CA GLN A 32 18.97 22.87 4.97
C GLN A 32 18.33 22.99 6.36
N GLY A 33 17.13 23.60 6.48
CA GLY A 33 16.45 23.76 7.77
C GLY A 33 15.97 22.44 8.40
N MET A 34 15.59 21.46 7.57
CA MET A 34 15.19 20.13 8.05
C MET A 34 16.41 19.31 8.49
N LEU A 35 17.52 19.42 7.75
CA LEU A 35 18.76 18.72 8.07
C LEU A 35 19.40 19.26 9.37
N GLN A 36 19.30 20.57 9.62
CA GLN A 36 19.73 21.20 10.88
C GLN A 36 18.97 20.67 12.10
N SER A 37 17.66 20.43 11.97
CA SER A 37 16.87 19.84 13.05
C SER A 37 17.28 18.40 13.34
N LEU A 38 17.48 17.59 12.29
CA LEU A 38 17.85 16.16 12.42
C LEU A 38 19.27 15.94 12.97
N LEU A 39 20.21 16.82 12.66
CA LEU A 39 21.60 16.77 13.15
C LEU A 39 21.81 17.60 14.43
N SER A 40 20.74 18.01 15.10
CA SER A 40 20.82 18.76 16.35
C SER A 40 21.35 17.90 17.50
N LYS A 41 21.98 18.57 18.48
CA LYS A 41 22.48 17.93 19.71
C LYS A 41 21.37 17.17 20.44
N GLU A 42 20.17 17.72 20.52
CA GLU A 42 19.04 17.11 21.23
C GLU A 42 18.67 15.72 20.69
N LEU A 43 18.68 15.55 19.36
CA LEU A 43 18.27 14.31 18.72
C LEU A 43 19.43 13.33 18.55
N LEU A 44 20.60 13.84 18.17
CA LEU A 44 21.69 13.00 17.68
C LEU A 44 22.71 12.64 18.77
N TYR A 45 23.02 13.56 19.70
CA TYR A 45 24.05 13.37 20.72
C TYR A 45 23.79 12.17 21.64
N PRO A 46 22.59 11.92 22.19
CA PRO A 46 22.37 10.80 23.11
C PRO A 46 22.72 9.45 22.47
N SER A 47 22.30 9.25 21.22
CA SER A 47 22.53 8.02 20.46
C SER A 47 24.01 7.80 20.16
N ILE A 48 24.72 8.85 19.70
CA ILE A 48 26.15 8.74 19.39
C ILE A 48 26.98 8.57 20.66
N LYS A 49 26.63 9.28 21.74
CA LYS A 49 27.34 9.18 23.02
C LYS A 49 27.21 7.79 23.61
N GLU A 50 26.04 7.17 23.50
CA GLU A 50 25.83 5.78 23.92
C GLU A 50 26.71 4.81 23.13
N ILE A 51 26.79 4.99 21.80
CA ILE A 51 27.66 4.18 20.95
C ILE A 51 29.12 4.39 21.37
N VAL A 52 29.60 5.63 21.46
CA VAL A 52 30.99 5.94 21.84
C VAL A 52 31.38 5.31 23.18
N ASN A 53 30.45 5.20 24.13
CA ASN A 53 30.71 4.57 25.43
C ASN A 53 30.84 3.04 25.35
N LYS A 54 30.09 2.37 24.45
CA LYS A 54 30.02 0.90 24.35
C LYS A 54 30.91 0.31 23.27
N TYR A 55 31.29 1.11 22.29
CA TYR A 55 32.02 0.67 21.11
C TYR A 55 33.45 0.15 21.37
N PRO A 56 34.24 0.73 22.31
CA PRO A 56 35.58 0.23 22.62
C PRO A 56 35.57 -1.22 23.13
N ASP A 57 34.64 -1.53 24.03
CA ASP A 57 34.48 -2.88 24.59
C ASP A 57 34.08 -3.86 23.48
N TRP A 58 33.14 -3.46 22.62
CA TRP A 58 32.73 -4.27 21.47
C TRP A 58 33.89 -4.52 20.48
N LEU A 59 34.72 -3.50 20.19
CA LEU A 59 35.88 -3.63 19.31
C LEU A 59 36.93 -4.57 19.90
N ALA A 60 37.15 -4.53 21.21
CA ALA A 60 38.05 -5.43 21.91
C ALA A 60 37.55 -6.89 21.85
N ASP A 61 36.27 -7.11 22.15
CA ASP A 61 35.65 -8.44 22.18
C ASP A 61 35.55 -9.10 20.80
N ASN A 62 35.47 -8.29 19.73
CA ASN A 62 35.34 -8.77 18.35
C ASN A 62 36.65 -8.72 17.56
N ARG A 63 37.75 -8.20 18.13
CA ARG A 63 39.06 -8.16 17.47
C ARG A 63 39.50 -9.48 16.82
N PRO A 64 39.37 -10.67 17.47
CA PRO A 64 39.81 -11.93 16.86
C PRO A 64 38.87 -12.46 15.77
N LYS A 65 37.67 -11.88 15.62
CA LYS A 65 36.64 -12.29 14.65
C LYS A 65 36.59 -11.40 13.41
N LEU A 66 37.37 -10.32 13.38
CA LEU A 66 37.30 -9.29 12.35
C LEU A 66 38.54 -9.32 11.45
N GLU A 67 38.30 -9.26 10.14
CA GLU A 67 39.33 -9.01 9.13
C GLU A 67 40.03 -7.67 9.40
N PRO A 68 41.35 -7.57 9.17
CA PRO A 68 42.12 -6.35 9.47
C PRO A 68 41.56 -5.07 8.83
N THR A 69 41.13 -5.15 7.58
CA THR A 69 40.56 -4.02 6.82
C THR A 69 39.20 -3.56 7.36
N GLN A 70 38.39 -4.50 7.87
CA GLN A 70 37.10 -4.19 8.50
C GLN A 70 37.31 -3.58 9.89
N PHE A 71 38.31 -4.07 10.62
CA PHE A 71 38.69 -3.51 11.92
C PHE A 71 39.20 -2.06 11.81
N GLU A 72 39.97 -1.75 10.77
CA GLU A 72 40.40 -0.36 10.48
C GLU A 72 39.22 0.56 10.18
N LYS A 73 38.26 0.12 9.35
CA LYS A 73 37.03 0.87 9.05
C LYS A 73 36.20 1.15 10.31
N TYR A 74 36.06 0.17 11.21
CA TYR A 74 35.33 0.37 12.46
C TYR A 74 36.06 1.30 13.43
N ASN A 75 37.39 1.24 13.53
CA ASN A 75 38.15 2.22 14.31
C ASN A 75 38.03 3.64 13.72
N ARG A 76 37.96 3.76 12.39
CA ARG A 76 37.73 5.04 11.73
C ARG A 76 36.34 5.61 12.04
N GLN A 77 35.29 4.77 11.96
CA GLN A 77 33.93 5.15 12.39
C GLN A 77 33.91 5.62 13.84
N PHE A 78 34.56 4.86 14.75
CA PHE A 78 34.64 5.23 16.16
C PHE A 78 35.29 6.59 16.39
N SER A 79 36.43 6.84 15.72
CA SER A 79 37.13 8.12 15.81
C SER A 79 36.28 9.29 15.32
N ILE A 80 35.49 9.08 14.25
CA ILE A 80 34.56 10.08 13.73
C ILE A 80 33.42 10.33 14.73
N MET A 81 32.83 9.29 15.31
CA MET A 81 31.78 9.42 16.34
C MET A 81 32.27 10.17 17.58
N GLN A 82 33.53 9.97 17.99
CA GLN A 82 34.15 10.75 19.07
C GLN A 82 34.28 12.24 18.71
N GLN A 83 34.67 12.55 17.47
CA GLN A 83 34.75 13.93 16.99
C GLN A 83 33.36 14.60 16.96
N VAL A 84 32.33 13.88 16.50
CA VAL A 84 30.95 14.38 16.52
C VAL A 84 30.48 14.66 17.96
N CYS A 85 30.71 13.74 18.91
CA CYS A 85 30.41 13.98 20.31
C CYS A 85 31.14 15.21 20.87
N THR A 86 32.41 15.41 20.48
CA THR A 86 33.21 16.57 20.91
C THR A 86 32.63 17.88 20.37
N GLU A 87 32.22 17.92 19.10
CA GLU A 87 31.58 19.11 18.50
C GLU A 87 30.26 19.45 19.21
N PHE A 88 29.47 18.45 19.59
CA PHE A 88 28.26 18.64 20.39
C PHE A 88 28.55 19.06 21.84
N GLU A 89 29.60 18.52 22.46
CA GLU A 89 29.99 18.88 23.83
C GLU A 89 30.51 20.32 23.93
N ASN A 90 31.10 20.83 22.85
CA ASN A 90 31.53 22.22 22.72
C ASN A 90 30.40 23.22 22.43
N GLU A 91 29.14 22.76 22.32
CA GLU A 91 27.98 23.61 22.10
C GLU A 91 27.54 24.39 23.34
N SER A 92 27.38 25.70 23.17
CA SER A 92 26.92 26.64 24.18
C SER A 92 25.68 27.40 23.71
N ASP A 93 24.74 27.63 24.62
CA ASP A 93 23.52 28.43 24.35
C ASP A 93 23.83 29.90 24.00
N THR A 94 25.06 30.35 24.26
CA THR A 94 25.55 31.70 23.95
C THR A 94 26.28 31.79 22.59
N ASP A 95 26.32 30.71 21.81
CA ASP A 95 26.99 30.70 20.51
C ASP A 95 26.26 31.56 19.47
N ASP A 96 27.00 32.38 18.73
CA ASP A 96 26.46 33.15 17.61
C ASP A 96 26.08 32.26 16.42
N GLU A 97 25.15 32.71 15.57
CA GLU A 97 24.65 31.95 14.41
C GLU A 97 25.77 31.50 13.44
N ALA A 98 26.84 32.29 13.31
CA ALA A 98 28.00 31.90 12.50
C ALA A 98 28.73 30.67 13.09
N VAL A 99 28.82 30.57 14.41
CA VAL A 99 29.44 29.44 15.12
C VAL A 99 28.55 28.20 15.02
N LYS A 100 27.23 28.36 15.17
CA LYS A 100 26.26 27.26 15.00
C LYS A 100 26.30 26.67 13.59
N ASN A 101 26.30 27.53 12.56
CA ASN A 101 26.40 27.09 11.17
C ASN A 101 27.74 26.40 10.88
N SER A 102 28.85 26.92 11.41
CA SER A 102 30.16 26.28 11.27
C SER A 102 30.22 24.91 11.96
N ARG A 103 29.63 24.77 13.14
CA ARG A 103 29.51 23.48 13.85
C ARG A 103 28.67 22.48 13.05
N PHE A 104 27.54 22.93 12.51
CA PHE A 104 26.67 22.12 11.67
C PHE A 104 27.40 21.59 10.43
N GLU A 105 28.10 22.47 9.69
CA GLU A 105 28.92 22.09 8.52
C GLU A 105 29.98 21.04 8.89
N LYS A 106 30.66 21.21 10.03
CA LYS A 106 31.63 20.22 10.53
C LYS A 106 30.99 18.88 10.86
N ILE A 107 29.88 18.87 11.59
CA ILE A 107 29.15 17.64 11.93
C ILE A 107 28.66 16.93 10.66
N LEU A 108 28.16 17.69 9.68
CA LEU A 108 27.74 17.15 8.40
C LEU A 108 28.90 16.50 7.64
N SER A 109 30.05 17.18 7.56
CA SER A 109 31.26 16.64 6.93
C SER A 109 31.76 15.36 7.64
N LEU A 110 31.75 15.35 8.97
CA LEU A 110 32.09 14.16 9.76
C LEU A 110 31.13 13.00 9.48
N MET A 111 29.83 13.26 9.39
CA MET A 111 28.82 12.26 9.05
C MET A 111 29.00 11.68 7.64
N GLN A 112 29.36 12.52 6.67
CA GLN A 112 29.70 12.07 5.31
C GLN A 112 30.94 11.16 5.30
N GLN A 113 31.99 11.53 6.02
CA GLN A 113 33.18 10.67 6.17
C GLN A 113 32.86 9.35 6.88
N MET A 114 31.87 9.34 7.77
CA MET A 114 31.41 8.11 8.42
C MET A 114 30.77 7.13 7.42
N GLN A 115 30.07 7.63 6.39
CA GLN A 115 29.46 6.80 5.34
C GLN A 115 30.51 6.10 4.47
N GLU A 116 31.64 6.75 4.19
CA GLU A 116 32.76 6.15 3.43
C GLU A 116 33.37 4.92 4.13
N CYS A 117 33.21 4.83 5.45
CA CYS A 117 33.70 3.71 6.24
C CYS A 117 32.78 2.46 6.13
N GLY A 118 31.62 2.56 5.47
CA GLY A 118 30.62 1.49 5.35
C GLY A 118 29.66 1.42 6.54
N HIS A 119 28.90 0.32 6.65
CA HIS A 119 27.90 0.18 7.72
C HIS A 119 28.55 -0.05 9.10
N PRO A 120 28.01 0.55 10.18
CA PRO A 120 28.46 0.25 11.54
C PRO A 120 28.02 -1.17 11.97
N PRO A 121 28.72 -1.79 12.94
CA PRO A 121 28.37 -3.11 13.44
C PRO A 121 27.06 -3.08 14.23
N LYS A 122 26.33 -4.21 14.20
CA LYS A 122 25.06 -4.38 14.92
C LYS A 122 25.29 -4.22 16.44
N PRO A 123 24.54 -3.38 17.16
CA PRO A 123 24.70 -3.22 18.60
C PRO A 123 24.32 -4.51 19.36
N PRO A 124 25.00 -4.84 20.48
CA PRO A 124 24.65 -6.00 21.27
C PRO A 124 23.26 -5.85 21.92
N THR A 125 22.48 -6.93 21.85
CA THR A 125 21.16 -7.09 22.47
C THR A 125 21.25 -6.92 23.99
N GLY A 126 21.01 -5.70 24.48
CA GLY A 126 21.08 -5.38 25.91
C GLY A 126 20.42 -4.07 26.32
N LEU A 127 19.48 -3.55 25.52
CA LEU A 127 18.75 -2.31 25.80
C LEU A 127 17.29 -2.61 26.19
N GLN A 128 17.11 -3.39 27.26
CA GLN A 128 15.91 -3.31 28.10
C GLN A 128 16.34 -3.52 29.55
N ASN A 129 16.22 -2.48 30.37
CA ASN A 129 16.25 -2.62 31.81
C ASN A 129 15.10 -1.84 32.43
N GLY A 130 14.25 -2.60 33.10
CA GLY A 130 13.13 -2.16 33.94
C GLY A 130 12.61 -3.37 34.71
N LYS A 131 13.47 -3.98 35.53
CA LYS A 131 13.13 -5.09 36.42
C LYS A 131 12.02 -4.66 37.39
N SER A 132 10.95 -5.45 37.48
CA SER A 132 10.25 -5.66 38.74
C SER A 132 9.97 -7.15 38.89
N ALA A 133 10.58 -7.71 39.92
CA ALA A 133 10.39 -9.09 40.35
C ALA A 133 9.08 -9.20 41.13
N HIS A 134 8.26 -10.21 40.83
CA HIS A 134 7.47 -10.88 41.87
C HIS A 134 7.32 -12.37 41.55
N LYS A 135 7.45 -13.14 42.62
CA LYS A 135 7.70 -14.56 42.74
C LYS A 135 6.57 -15.45 42.22
N GLU A 136 6.98 -16.62 41.75
CA GLU A 136 6.17 -17.82 41.58
C GLU A 136 5.42 -18.18 42.87
N ASN A 137 4.19 -18.68 42.72
CA ASN A 137 3.63 -19.65 43.64
C ASN A 137 2.76 -20.63 42.86
N GLU A 138 3.14 -21.91 42.92
CA GLU A 138 2.36 -23.03 42.38
C GLU A 138 1.08 -23.24 43.21
N GLY A 139 -0.01 -23.57 42.51
CA GLY A 139 -1.30 -23.89 43.09
C GLY A 139 -2.10 -24.77 42.16
N ASN A 140 -1.86 -26.07 42.26
CA ASN A 140 -2.52 -27.16 41.55
C ASN A 140 -4.02 -27.22 41.93
N ASN A 141 -4.95 -27.23 40.96
CA ASN A 141 -6.15 -28.07 41.06
C ASN A 141 -6.84 -28.35 39.72
N GLN A 142 -7.22 -29.62 39.56
CA GLN A 142 -7.84 -30.25 38.39
C GLN A 142 -9.35 -30.00 38.27
N SER A 143 -9.85 -30.27 37.04
CA SER A 143 -11.16 -30.86 36.70
C SER A 143 -12.36 -29.89 36.64
N THR A 144 -13.00 -29.68 35.49
CA THR A 144 -13.90 -30.66 34.84
C THR A 144 -14.23 -30.26 33.38
N LYS A 145 -14.61 -31.28 32.60
CA LYS A 145 -14.86 -31.32 31.15
C LYS A 145 -16.31 -30.98 30.75
N SER A 146 -16.47 -30.44 29.53
CA SER A 146 -17.38 -30.87 28.42
C SER A 146 -17.12 -29.93 27.23
N LYS A 147 -16.56 -30.28 26.04
CA LYS A 147 -16.90 -31.27 24.97
C LYS A 147 -18.36 -31.17 24.52
N CYS A 148 -18.78 -31.12 23.24
CA CYS A 148 -18.22 -31.45 21.91
C CYS A 148 -19.19 -30.81 20.85
N PHE A 149 -18.88 -30.49 19.58
CA PHE A 149 -18.52 -31.30 18.38
C PHE A 149 -18.01 -30.30 17.29
N GLY A 150 -16.98 -30.48 16.43
CA GLY A 150 -16.44 -31.65 15.71
C GLY A 150 -17.20 -31.85 14.39
N PHE A 151 -16.69 -31.96 13.15
CA PHE A 151 -15.50 -32.58 12.53
C PHE A 151 -15.48 -32.18 11.02
N VAL A 152 -14.39 -31.88 10.28
CA VAL A 152 -13.24 -32.65 9.75
C VAL A 152 -13.56 -33.84 8.82
N GLY A 153 -12.95 -33.83 7.61
CA GLY A 153 -12.58 -34.99 6.78
C GLY A 153 -12.42 -34.64 5.29
N LEU A 154 -11.42 -35.06 4.51
CA LEU A 154 -10.31 -36.00 4.73
C LEU A 154 -9.31 -35.92 3.55
N MET A 155 -8.05 -36.27 3.79
CA MET A 155 -6.95 -36.41 2.81
C MET A 155 -6.96 -37.78 2.07
N SER A 156 -6.39 -37.78 0.85
CA SER A 156 -5.51 -38.79 0.22
C SER A 156 -5.96 -39.57 -1.05
N ILE A 157 -4.95 -39.80 -1.92
CA ILE A 157 -4.77 -40.69 -3.10
C ILE A 157 -4.77 -39.90 -4.44
N LEU A 158 -3.74 -39.81 -5.32
CA LEU A 158 -2.50 -40.54 -5.65
C LEU A 158 -1.49 -39.59 -6.40
N GLY A 159 -0.19 -39.87 -6.36
CA GLY A 159 0.97 -39.02 -6.78
C GLY A 159 1.00 -38.46 -8.22
N THR A 160 1.87 -37.52 -8.60
CA THR A 160 3.34 -37.52 -8.48
C THR A 160 3.95 -36.12 -8.72
N LYS A 161 5.17 -35.92 -8.17
CA LYS A 161 6.12 -34.79 -8.29
C LYS A 161 5.88 -33.59 -7.36
N VAL A 162 6.42 -33.73 -6.16
CA VAL A 162 6.87 -32.63 -5.30
C VAL A 162 7.98 -31.90 -6.07
N ASN A 163 7.73 -30.64 -6.44
CA ASN A 163 8.78 -29.67 -6.73
C ASN A 163 9.01 -28.87 -5.45
N GLU A 164 10.28 -28.70 -5.11
CA GLU A 164 10.81 -28.18 -3.84
C GLU A 164 10.19 -26.83 -3.44
N GLU A 165 9.56 -26.81 -2.26
CA GLU A 165 9.08 -25.60 -1.61
C GLU A 165 10.27 -24.80 -1.04
N ASN A 166 10.33 -23.52 -1.36
CA ASN A 166 11.11 -22.53 -0.61
C ASN A 166 10.64 -22.56 0.85
N LYS A 167 11.50 -23.03 1.76
CA LYS A 167 11.23 -22.93 3.20
C LYS A 167 11.32 -21.45 3.60
N GLU A 168 10.17 -20.84 3.91
CA GLU A 168 10.08 -19.49 4.49
C GLU A 168 10.99 -19.37 5.73
N GLN A 169 11.71 -18.26 5.87
CA GLN A 169 12.62 -18.09 7.00
C GLN A 169 11.82 -17.89 8.31
N PRO A 170 12.28 -18.40 9.46
CA PRO A 170 11.56 -18.29 10.74
C PRO A 170 11.22 -16.85 11.17
N ASP A 171 11.95 -15.86 10.65
CA ASP A 171 11.71 -14.44 10.92
C ASP A 171 10.67 -13.82 9.96
N GLU A 172 10.52 -14.33 8.75
CA GLU A 172 9.44 -13.97 7.82
C GLU A 172 8.09 -14.52 8.30
N GLU A 173 8.06 -15.75 8.81
CA GLU A 173 6.85 -16.34 9.40
C GLU A 173 6.29 -15.48 10.55
N LYS A 174 7.17 -14.89 11.37
CA LYS A 174 6.76 -13.99 12.45
C LYS A 174 6.15 -12.70 11.91
N ILE A 175 6.72 -12.11 10.86
CA ILE A 175 6.16 -10.93 10.19
C ILE A 175 4.78 -11.24 9.64
N ILE A 176 4.65 -12.34 8.91
CA ILE A 176 3.38 -12.81 8.33
C ILE A 176 2.35 -13.04 9.45
N HIS A 177 2.74 -13.65 10.55
CA HIS A 177 1.85 -13.89 11.69
C HIS A 177 1.34 -12.57 12.30
N MET A 178 2.23 -11.59 12.52
CA MET A 178 1.83 -10.28 13.04
C MET A 178 0.88 -9.54 12.11
N ILE A 179 1.13 -9.57 10.79
CA ILE A 179 0.24 -9.00 9.78
C ILE A 179 -1.13 -9.69 9.83
N LYS A 180 -1.19 -11.02 9.93
CA LYS A 180 -2.46 -11.76 10.04
C LYS A 180 -3.25 -11.35 11.30
N LEU A 181 -2.57 -11.21 12.44
CA LEU A 181 -3.20 -10.72 13.67
C LEU A 181 -3.68 -9.26 13.55
N ALA A 182 -2.94 -8.42 12.83
CA ALA A 182 -3.34 -7.03 12.58
C ALA A 182 -4.65 -7.00 11.78
N LYS A 183 -4.75 -7.79 10.70
CA LYS A 183 -5.97 -7.92 9.90
C LYS A 183 -7.18 -8.40 10.70
N LEU A 184 -7.01 -9.43 11.51
CA LEU A 184 -8.06 -9.89 12.43
C LEU A 184 -8.49 -8.80 13.43
N SER A 185 -7.56 -7.92 13.82
CA SER A 185 -7.87 -6.79 14.69
C SER A 185 -8.61 -5.68 13.92
N GLN A 186 -8.25 -5.42 12.65
CA GLN A 186 -8.97 -4.49 11.76
C GLN A 186 -10.42 -4.94 11.52
N GLU A 187 -10.65 -6.23 11.26
CA GLU A 187 -12.00 -6.81 11.09
C GLU A 187 -12.89 -6.57 12.32
N LYS A 188 -12.29 -6.62 13.51
CA LYS A 188 -12.95 -6.33 14.79
C LYS A 188 -13.05 -4.83 15.10
N LYS A 189 -12.56 -3.97 14.20
CA LYS A 189 -12.43 -2.51 14.38
C LYS A 189 -11.55 -2.11 15.58
N GLU A 190 -10.63 -2.99 15.96
CA GLU A 190 -9.62 -2.77 17.01
C GLU A 190 -8.38 -2.06 16.43
N PHE A 191 -8.56 -0.89 15.79
CA PHE A 191 -7.52 -0.23 14.98
C PHE A 191 -6.22 0.09 15.73
N LYS A 192 -6.30 0.44 17.02
CA LYS A 192 -5.12 0.68 17.86
C LYS A 192 -4.27 -0.58 18.07
N LYS A 193 -4.91 -1.73 18.21
CA LYS A 193 -4.23 -3.02 18.40
C LYS A 193 -3.62 -3.49 17.08
N SER A 194 -4.36 -3.34 15.98
CA SER A 194 -3.82 -3.54 14.63
C SER A 194 -2.56 -2.70 14.41
N GLU A 195 -2.62 -1.41 14.74
CA GLU A 195 -1.49 -0.49 14.60
C GLU A 195 -0.24 -0.96 15.36
N GLN A 196 -0.40 -1.41 16.61
CA GLN A 196 0.70 -1.95 17.40
C GLN A 196 1.33 -3.18 16.73
N LEU A 197 0.49 -4.09 16.22
CA LEU A 197 0.95 -5.30 15.52
C LEU A 197 1.69 -4.96 14.23
N LEU A 198 1.21 -3.97 13.48
CA LEU A 198 1.87 -3.52 12.25
C LEU A 198 3.19 -2.79 12.52
N HIS A 199 3.29 -2.00 13.59
CA HIS A 199 4.57 -1.42 14.01
C HIS A 199 5.61 -2.50 14.38
N LEU A 200 5.18 -3.56 15.06
CA LEU A 200 6.05 -4.70 15.39
C LEU A 200 6.47 -5.45 14.11
N ALA A 201 5.53 -5.69 13.19
CA ALA A 201 5.81 -6.30 11.91
C ALA A 201 6.80 -5.47 11.08
N LEU A 202 6.60 -4.15 11.02
CA LEU A 202 7.45 -3.25 10.25
C LEU A 202 8.87 -3.23 10.82
N ARG A 203 9.00 -3.18 12.15
CA ARG A 203 10.30 -3.28 12.83
C ARG A 203 11.01 -4.58 12.49
N ALA A 204 10.33 -5.72 12.57
CA ALA A 204 10.89 -7.00 12.18
C ALA A 204 11.32 -7.02 10.70
N ALA A 205 10.51 -6.45 9.80
CA ALA A 205 10.84 -6.32 8.38
C ALA A 205 12.06 -5.42 8.12
N TYR A 206 12.30 -4.40 8.94
CA TYR A 206 13.55 -3.62 8.91
C TYR A 206 14.75 -4.42 9.43
N GLU A 207 14.57 -5.21 10.49
CA GLU A 207 15.65 -6.03 11.09
C GLU A 207 16.21 -7.07 10.10
N ILE A 208 15.35 -7.63 9.25
CA ILE A 208 15.73 -8.56 8.18
C ILE A 208 15.94 -7.89 6.81
N GLN A 209 15.84 -6.56 6.73
CA GLN A 209 15.98 -5.77 5.49
C GLN A 209 15.04 -6.22 4.35
N HIS A 210 13.84 -6.67 4.70
CA HIS A 210 12.87 -7.19 3.74
C HIS A 210 12.02 -6.05 3.16
N HIS A 211 12.52 -5.44 2.08
CA HIS A 211 11.95 -4.21 1.53
C HIS A 211 10.49 -4.31 1.06
N ASP A 212 10.06 -5.40 0.41
CA ASP A 212 8.66 -5.46 -0.01
C ASP A 212 7.71 -5.76 1.16
N ALA A 213 8.20 -6.41 2.23
CA ALA A 213 7.44 -6.53 3.47
C ALA A 213 7.28 -5.15 4.13
N GLN A 214 8.34 -4.32 4.16
CA GLN A 214 8.24 -2.93 4.66
C GLN A 214 7.18 -2.15 3.88
N LYS A 215 7.21 -2.18 2.54
CA LYS A 215 6.21 -1.51 1.69
C LYS A 215 4.80 -2.00 1.99
N TYR A 216 4.61 -3.31 2.09
CA TYR A 216 3.33 -3.94 2.38
C TYR A 216 2.78 -3.51 3.74
N ILE A 217 3.62 -3.53 4.77
CA ILE A 217 3.21 -3.21 6.13
C ILE A 217 2.88 -1.72 6.24
N ILE A 218 3.67 -0.84 5.62
CA ILE A 218 3.39 0.61 5.62
C ILE A 218 2.07 0.90 4.91
N ASP A 219 1.79 0.21 3.81
CA ASP A 219 0.50 0.30 3.13
C ASP A 219 -0.66 -0.11 4.05
N ASP A 220 -0.54 -1.26 4.73
CA ASP A 220 -1.55 -1.73 5.67
C ASP A 220 -1.69 -0.80 6.88
N MET A 221 -0.60 -0.17 7.33
CA MET A 221 -0.63 0.85 8.39
C MET A 221 -1.35 2.12 7.94
N ALA A 222 -1.14 2.58 6.70
CA ALA A 222 -1.81 3.73 6.16
C ALA A 222 -3.31 3.47 6.00
N ASN A 223 -3.69 2.28 5.51
CA ASN A 223 -5.08 1.83 5.45
C ASN A 223 -5.72 1.74 6.85
N ASN A 224 -5.01 1.17 7.83
CA ASN A 224 -5.47 1.12 9.21
C ASN A 224 -5.67 2.52 9.81
N ALA A 225 -4.76 3.45 9.55
CA ALA A 225 -4.87 4.84 10.00
C ALA A 225 -6.05 5.55 9.33
N TYR A 226 -6.26 5.33 8.03
CA TYR A 226 -7.41 5.83 7.28
C TYR A 226 -8.73 5.32 7.87
N GLU A 227 -8.87 4.01 8.11
CA GLU A 227 -10.07 3.41 8.72
C GLU A 227 -10.32 3.90 10.16
N ALA A 228 -9.25 4.25 10.88
CA ALA A 228 -9.32 4.89 12.18
C ALA A 228 -9.68 6.39 12.12
N GLY A 229 -9.74 6.98 10.92
CA GLY A 229 -10.00 8.41 10.70
C GLY A 229 -8.78 9.33 10.86
N ASP A 230 -7.57 8.78 10.96
CA ASP A 230 -6.32 9.55 11.13
C ASP A 230 -5.58 9.73 9.79
N PHE A 231 -6.09 10.67 9.00
CA PHE A 231 -5.61 10.93 7.64
C PHE A 231 -4.20 11.54 7.61
N LYS A 232 -3.86 12.36 8.60
CA LYS A 232 -2.52 12.95 8.71
C LYS A 232 -1.47 11.87 8.93
N LYS A 233 -1.81 10.84 9.69
CA LYS A 233 -0.93 9.69 9.89
C LYS A 233 -0.79 8.84 8.63
N ALA A 234 -1.89 8.59 7.91
CA ALA A 234 -1.83 7.89 6.62
C ALA A 234 -0.96 8.65 5.59
N GLU A 235 -1.15 9.97 5.45
CA GLU A 235 -0.32 10.85 4.62
C GLU A 235 1.15 10.76 5.01
N LYS A 236 1.44 10.92 6.31
CA LYS A 236 2.80 10.86 6.84
C LYS A 236 3.48 9.53 6.53
N LEU A 237 2.79 8.41 6.70
CA LEU A 237 3.34 7.07 6.42
C LEU A 237 3.77 6.91 4.96
N PHE A 238 2.93 7.33 4.01
CA PHE A 238 3.27 7.28 2.58
C PHE A 238 4.40 8.26 2.22
N VAL A 239 4.36 9.48 2.75
CA VAL A 239 5.40 10.49 2.51
C VAL A 239 6.75 10.04 3.06
N ASP A 240 6.79 9.49 4.27
CA ASP A 240 8.02 9.01 4.90
C ASP A 240 8.60 7.81 4.14
N LEU A 241 7.76 6.92 3.62
CA LEU A 241 8.20 5.82 2.76
C LEU A 241 8.77 6.31 1.42
N ILE A 242 8.11 7.25 0.75
CA ILE A 242 8.63 7.85 -0.49
C ILE A 242 9.99 8.50 -0.24
N LYS A 243 10.13 9.28 0.86
CA LYS A 243 11.41 9.91 1.24
C LYS A 243 12.49 8.87 1.50
N GLN A 244 12.16 7.79 2.20
CA GLN A 244 13.11 6.73 2.47
C GLN A 244 13.58 6.08 1.16
N LEU A 245 12.66 5.68 0.28
CA LEU A 245 13.01 5.07 -1.01
C LEU A 245 13.89 6.00 -1.87
N LEU A 246 13.59 7.30 -1.90
CA LEU A 246 14.43 8.28 -2.60
C LEU A 246 15.82 8.39 -1.98
N THR A 247 15.92 8.34 -0.65
CA THR A 247 17.20 8.36 0.09
C THR A 247 18.01 7.09 -0.18
N ASP A 248 17.31 5.95 -0.32
CA ASP A 248 17.88 4.66 -0.69
C ASP A 248 18.27 4.59 -2.19
N GLY A 249 18.11 5.68 -2.94
CA GLY A 249 18.52 5.82 -4.34
C GLY A 249 17.50 5.28 -5.35
N VAL A 250 16.28 4.97 -4.93
CA VAL A 250 15.22 4.54 -5.85
C VAL A 250 14.76 5.73 -6.68
N ALA A 251 14.85 5.61 -8.01
CA ALA A 251 14.46 6.68 -8.93
C ALA A 251 12.96 7.02 -8.84
N GLN A 252 12.59 8.29 -9.01
CA GLN A 252 11.19 8.75 -9.00
C GLN A 252 10.28 8.02 -10.01
N SER A 253 10.86 7.58 -11.14
CA SER A 253 10.18 6.80 -12.15
C SER A 253 10.02 5.31 -11.79
N HIS A 254 10.55 4.85 -10.67
CA HIS A 254 10.40 3.45 -10.27
C HIS A 254 8.96 3.14 -9.87
N ASN A 255 8.43 1.99 -10.30
CA ASN A 255 7.02 1.59 -10.09
C ASN A 255 6.61 1.65 -8.61
N SER A 256 7.50 1.25 -7.68
CA SER A 256 7.28 1.42 -6.22
C SER A 256 6.92 2.85 -5.82
N ILE A 257 7.67 3.86 -6.27
CA ILE A 257 7.42 5.27 -5.91
C ILE A 257 6.12 5.74 -6.55
N ILE A 258 5.92 5.43 -7.83
CA ILE A 258 4.70 5.79 -8.56
C ILE A 258 3.47 5.19 -7.88
N HIS A 259 3.54 3.92 -7.45
CA HIS A 259 2.42 3.25 -6.79
C HIS A 259 2.07 3.90 -5.44
N ILE A 260 3.07 4.22 -4.62
CA ILE A 260 2.82 4.89 -3.33
C ILE A 260 2.31 6.33 -3.55
N SER A 261 2.86 7.05 -4.53
CA SER A 261 2.37 8.37 -4.93
C SER A 261 0.91 8.34 -5.41
N ALA A 262 0.50 7.28 -6.12
CA ALA A 262 -0.89 7.10 -6.54
C ALA A 262 -1.83 6.84 -5.36
N LYS A 263 -1.40 6.06 -4.36
CA LYS A 263 -2.16 5.86 -3.12
C LYS A 263 -2.31 7.14 -2.33
N LEU A 264 -1.25 7.94 -2.26
CA LEU A 264 -1.28 9.26 -1.63
C LEU A 264 -2.20 10.23 -2.40
N ALA A 265 -2.20 10.20 -3.74
CA ALA A 265 -3.11 10.98 -4.57
C ALA A 265 -4.59 10.59 -4.31
N ASN A 266 -4.88 9.30 -4.22
CA ASN A 266 -6.20 8.79 -3.84
C ASN A 266 -6.60 9.26 -2.43
N LEU A 267 -5.69 9.20 -1.47
CA LEU A 267 -5.95 9.71 -0.12
C LEU A 267 -6.33 11.20 -0.18
N TYR A 268 -5.57 12.03 -0.90
CA TYR A 268 -5.93 13.45 -1.10
C TYR A 268 -7.27 13.65 -1.78
N ALA A 269 -7.62 12.81 -2.76
CA ALA A 269 -8.92 12.87 -3.43
C ALA A 269 -10.08 12.65 -2.45
N MET A 270 -9.92 11.72 -1.50
CA MET A 270 -10.93 11.43 -0.46
C MET A 270 -11.07 12.56 0.57
N PHE A 271 -10.00 13.32 0.83
CA PHE A 271 -10.01 14.47 1.74
C PHE A 271 -10.23 15.82 1.07
N ASN A 272 -10.67 15.80 -0.19
CA ASN A 272 -11.00 17.01 -0.94
C ASN A 272 -9.80 17.97 -1.11
N GLU A 273 -8.58 17.44 -1.05
CA GLU A 273 -7.33 18.14 -1.35
C GLU A 273 -7.06 18.10 -2.86
N GLU A 274 -7.93 18.78 -3.62
CA GLU A 274 -8.06 18.60 -5.08
C GLU A 274 -6.76 18.84 -5.86
N VAL A 275 -6.01 19.87 -5.47
CA VAL A 275 -4.74 20.24 -6.13
C VAL A 275 -3.73 19.13 -5.95
N LYS A 276 -3.51 18.68 -4.71
CA LYS A 276 -2.56 17.61 -4.39
C LYS A 276 -2.93 16.29 -5.05
N ALA A 277 -4.23 15.95 -5.05
CA ALA A 277 -4.72 14.74 -5.71
C ALA A 277 -4.38 14.76 -7.21
N ARG A 278 -4.70 15.86 -7.89
CA ARG A 278 -4.47 16.00 -9.33
C ARG A 278 -2.99 16.03 -9.68
N GLU A 279 -2.16 16.74 -8.90
CA GLU A 279 -0.71 16.73 -9.06
C GLU A 279 -0.13 15.33 -8.87
N GLY A 280 -0.58 14.58 -7.85
CA GLY A 280 -0.15 13.21 -7.61
C GLY A 280 -0.49 12.26 -8.77
N PHE A 281 -1.72 12.30 -9.28
CA PHE A 281 -2.09 11.50 -10.45
C PHE A 281 -1.30 11.87 -11.70
N ASN A 282 -1.12 13.17 -11.95
CA ASN A 282 -0.35 13.67 -13.10
C ASN A 282 1.12 13.25 -13.01
N PHE A 283 1.73 13.33 -11.82
CA PHE A 283 3.08 12.83 -11.58
C PHE A 283 3.19 11.35 -11.98
N CYS A 284 2.25 10.52 -11.50
CA CYS A 284 2.28 9.09 -11.79
C CYS A 284 2.12 8.78 -13.28
N ILE A 285 1.11 9.38 -13.93
CA ILE A 285 0.84 9.19 -15.36
C ILE A 285 2.04 9.67 -16.19
N HIS A 286 2.60 10.83 -15.87
CA HIS A 286 3.76 11.38 -16.58
C HIS A 286 4.96 10.42 -16.57
N HIS A 287 5.31 9.87 -15.41
CA HIS A 287 6.43 8.94 -15.30
C HIS A 287 6.17 7.62 -16.02
N LEU A 288 4.95 7.08 -15.92
CA LEU A 288 4.58 5.84 -16.61
C LEU A 288 4.58 6.02 -18.13
N GLU A 289 3.99 7.09 -18.65
CA GLU A 289 4.05 7.39 -20.08
C GLU A 289 5.49 7.61 -20.56
N SER A 290 6.34 8.24 -19.75
CA SER A 290 7.75 8.41 -20.05
C SER A 290 8.48 7.08 -20.18
N LYS A 291 8.25 6.15 -19.24
CA LYS A 291 8.77 4.77 -19.31
C LYS A 291 8.31 4.05 -20.57
N ILE A 292 7.01 4.10 -20.85
CA ILE A 292 6.42 3.45 -22.04
C ILE A 292 7.02 4.02 -23.33
N ARG A 293 7.19 5.35 -23.43
CA ARG A 293 7.86 5.98 -24.59
C ARG A 293 9.31 5.55 -24.78
N LYS A 294 10.01 5.21 -23.70
CA LYS A 294 11.39 4.70 -23.72
C LYS A 294 11.49 3.20 -24.02
N GLY A 295 10.35 2.52 -24.18
CA GLY A 295 10.29 1.06 -24.39
C GLY A 295 10.37 0.25 -23.10
N GLU A 296 10.26 0.88 -21.93
CA GLU A 296 10.19 0.22 -20.62
C GLU A 296 8.73 -0.19 -20.30
N GLU A 297 8.06 -0.88 -21.24
CA GLU A 297 6.65 -1.29 -21.13
C GLU A 297 6.48 -2.72 -20.62
N ASP A 298 7.17 -3.07 -19.53
CA ASP A 298 6.95 -4.36 -18.87
C ASP A 298 5.52 -4.50 -18.33
N PHE A 299 5.16 -5.74 -18.01
CA PHE A 299 3.84 -6.08 -17.46
C PHE A 299 3.53 -5.15 -16.26
N ASP A 300 4.50 -4.98 -15.35
CA ASP A 300 4.39 -4.23 -14.09
C ASP A 300 4.01 -2.78 -14.29
N THR A 301 4.69 -2.15 -15.23
CA THR A 301 4.48 -0.75 -15.63
C THR A 301 3.11 -0.58 -16.28
N LEU A 302 2.70 -1.50 -17.16
CA LEU A 302 1.41 -1.42 -17.84
C LEU A 302 0.23 -1.67 -16.89
N ALA A 303 0.32 -2.64 -15.97
CA ALA A 303 -0.74 -2.87 -15.00
C ALA A 303 -0.88 -1.68 -14.04
N LEU A 304 0.24 -1.15 -13.56
CA LEU A 304 0.24 0.06 -12.72
C LEU A 304 -0.38 1.25 -13.47
N TYR A 305 -0.08 1.39 -14.76
CA TYR A 305 -0.66 2.45 -15.57
C TYR A 305 -2.17 2.31 -15.76
N SER A 306 -2.64 1.11 -16.12
CA SER A 306 -4.08 0.83 -16.21
C SER A 306 -4.81 1.12 -14.88
N LEU A 307 -4.22 0.72 -13.75
CA LEU A 307 -4.79 0.96 -12.42
C LEU A 307 -4.90 2.45 -12.10
N ILE A 308 -3.83 3.22 -12.34
CA ILE A 308 -3.79 4.66 -12.02
C ILE A 308 -4.73 5.45 -12.93
N LEU A 309 -4.85 5.06 -14.21
CA LEU A 309 -5.85 5.65 -15.10
C LEU A 309 -7.28 5.40 -14.60
N SER A 310 -7.57 4.19 -14.09
CA SER A 310 -8.88 3.89 -13.49
C SER A 310 -9.14 4.77 -12.27
N TRP A 311 -8.19 4.86 -11.33
CA TRP A 311 -8.34 5.67 -10.11
C TRP A 311 -8.49 7.16 -10.42
N PHE A 312 -7.71 7.68 -11.37
CA PHE A 312 -7.84 9.06 -11.79
C PHE A 312 -9.18 9.28 -12.52
N GLY A 313 -9.62 8.30 -13.31
CA GLY A 313 -10.94 8.28 -13.94
C GLY A 313 -12.06 8.38 -12.91
N ASP A 314 -12.01 7.59 -11.84
CA ASP A 314 -13.00 7.61 -10.75
C ASP A 314 -13.00 8.96 -10.02
N TYR A 315 -11.82 9.50 -9.73
CA TYR A 315 -11.68 10.83 -9.12
C TYR A 315 -12.33 11.92 -9.99
N VAL A 316 -12.00 11.95 -11.28
CA VAL A 316 -12.53 12.95 -12.22
C VAL A 316 -14.03 12.75 -12.45
N HIS A 317 -14.51 11.50 -12.47
CA HIS A 317 -15.92 11.17 -12.55
C HIS A 317 -16.70 11.73 -11.36
N GLY A 318 -16.20 11.55 -10.13
CA GLY A 318 -16.80 12.11 -8.92
C GLY A 318 -16.85 13.65 -8.90
N ARG A 319 -16.00 14.31 -9.68
CA ARG A 319 -16.00 15.78 -9.88
C ARG A 319 -16.93 16.25 -11.01
N GLY A 320 -17.55 15.33 -11.73
CA GLY A 320 -18.54 15.62 -12.76
C GLY A 320 -17.97 15.78 -14.19
N ASP A 321 -16.67 15.60 -14.40
CA ASP A 321 -16.10 15.61 -15.75
C ASP A 321 -16.16 14.21 -16.37
N PHE A 322 -17.36 13.85 -16.83
CA PHE A 322 -17.64 12.53 -17.38
C PHE A 322 -16.94 12.27 -18.72
N THR A 323 -16.57 13.32 -19.44
CA THR A 323 -15.86 13.19 -20.73
C THR A 323 -14.42 12.76 -20.49
N GLN A 324 -13.73 13.44 -19.57
CA GLN A 324 -12.37 13.06 -19.19
C GLN A 324 -12.36 11.70 -18.49
N SER A 325 -13.31 11.41 -17.58
CA SER A 325 -13.37 10.08 -16.94
C SER A 325 -13.55 8.95 -17.96
N LEU A 326 -14.43 9.14 -18.94
CA LEU A 326 -14.66 8.15 -19.98
C LEU A 326 -13.39 7.87 -20.81
N ALA A 327 -12.62 8.90 -21.14
CA ALA A 327 -11.35 8.73 -21.86
C ALA A 327 -10.34 7.92 -21.03
N LEU A 328 -10.23 8.22 -19.74
CA LEU A 328 -9.34 7.50 -18.81
C LEU A 328 -9.75 6.03 -18.64
N PHE A 329 -11.06 5.75 -18.46
CA PHE A 329 -11.56 4.37 -18.36
C PHE A 329 -11.34 3.57 -19.66
N LYS A 330 -11.53 4.19 -20.83
CA LYS A 330 -11.25 3.54 -22.12
C LYS A 330 -9.79 3.16 -22.26
N GLN A 331 -8.89 4.09 -21.95
CA GLN A 331 -7.45 3.84 -22.00
C GLN A 331 -7.04 2.76 -21.00
N SER A 332 -7.60 2.80 -19.78
CA SER A 332 -7.40 1.75 -18.77
C SER A 332 -7.87 0.38 -19.27
N HIS A 333 -9.03 0.31 -19.91
CA HIS A 333 -9.60 -0.91 -20.48
C HIS A 333 -8.72 -1.47 -21.60
N GLU A 334 -8.29 -0.65 -22.55
CA GLU A 334 -7.42 -1.06 -23.66
C GLU A 334 -6.11 -1.67 -23.16
N ILE A 335 -5.48 -1.04 -22.16
CA ILE A 335 -4.25 -1.56 -21.56
C ILE A 335 -4.54 -2.88 -20.83
N SER A 336 -5.60 -2.95 -20.02
CA SER A 336 -5.98 -4.16 -19.27
C SER A 336 -6.27 -5.33 -20.19
N VAL A 337 -6.98 -5.11 -21.30
CA VAL A 337 -7.26 -6.13 -22.31
C VAL A 337 -5.97 -6.59 -23.00
N LYS A 338 -5.04 -5.67 -23.31
CA LYS A 338 -3.74 -5.99 -23.93
C LYS A 338 -2.92 -6.93 -23.03
N ILE A 339 -2.92 -6.70 -21.71
CA ILE A 339 -2.01 -7.41 -20.79
C ILE A 339 -2.63 -8.64 -20.12
N ASN A 340 -3.93 -8.61 -19.78
CA ASN A 340 -4.62 -9.68 -19.04
C ASN A 340 -5.76 -10.32 -19.83
N GLY A 341 -6.13 -9.77 -20.99
CA GLY A 341 -7.25 -10.23 -21.80
C GLY A 341 -8.60 -9.62 -21.40
N LYS A 342 -9.61 -9.90 -22.24
CA LYS A 342 -10.96 -9.31 -22.12
C LYS A 342 -11.77 -9.83 -20.93
N HIS A 343 -11.47 -11.03 -20.44
CA HIS A 343 -12.17 -11.67 -19.31
C HIS A 343 -11.65 -11.24 -17.95
N HIS A 344 -10.53 -10.52 -17.91
CA HIS A 344 -9.90 -10.13 -16.64
C HIS A 344 -10.84 -9.21 -15.83
N PRO A 345 -10.99 -9.41 -14.51
CA PRO A 345 -11.91 -8.61 -13.67
C PRO A 345 -11.72 -7.10 -13.81
N HIS A 346 -10.48 -6.62 -13.89
CA HIS A 346 -10.20 -5.18 -14.10
C HIS A 346 -10.68 -4.69 -15.47
N SER A 347 -10.58 -5.52 -16.53
CA SER A 347 -11.10 -5.18 -17.85
C SER A 347 -12.63 -5.01 -17.82
N LEU A 348 -13.32 -5.91 -17.09
CA LEU A 348 -14.77 -5.85 -16.93
C LEU A 348 -15.21 -4.66 -16.06
N LEU A 349 -14.44 -4.35 -15.01
CA LEU A 349 -14.67 -3.18 -14.16
C LEU A 349 -14.65 -1.88 -14.97
N GLN A 350 -13.69 -1.74 -15.90
CA GLN A 350 -13.65 -0.54 -16.75
C GLN A 350 -14.89 -0.41 -17.65
N LEU A 351 -15.47 -1.50 -18.14
CA LEU A 351 -16.73 -1.45 -18.89
C LEU A 351 -17.88 -0.92 -18.02
N ASN A 352 -17.96 -1.38 -16.77
CA ASN A 352 -18.94 -0.86 -15.82
C ASN A 352 -18.72 0.64 -15.52
N ASN A 353 -17.47 1.08 -15.34
CA ASN A 353 -17.15 2.50 -15.10
C ASN A 353 -17.46 3.38 -16.34
N MET A 354 -17.19 2.87 -17.54
CA MET A 354 -17.61 3.53 -18.79
C MET A 354 -19.13 3.66 -18.88
N ALA A 355 -19.89 2.63 -18.47
CA ALA A 355 -21.34 2.68 -18.45
C ALA A 355 -21.87 3.76 -17.48
N ALA A 356 -21.26 3.90 -16.31
CA ALA A 356 -21.60 4.98 -15.38
C ALA A 356 -21.36 6.37 -16.03
N ALA A 357 -20.21 6.57 -16.68
CA ALA A 357 -19.91 7.82 -17.40
C ALA A 357 -20.92 8.09 -18.53
N TYR A 358 -21.21 7.09 -19.36
CA TYR A 358 -22.20 7.20 -20.43
C TYR A 358 -23.60 7.54 -19.90
N THR A 359 -24.01 6.95 -18.78
CA THR A 359 -25.31 7.21 -18.14
C THR A 359 -25.45 8.69 -17.77
N LEU A 360 -24.43 9.26 -17.13
CA LEU A 360 -24.41 10.67 -16.72
C LEU A 360 -24.29 11.63 -17.90
N MET A 361 -23.73 11.18 -19.02
CA MET A 361 -23.74 11.89 -20.31
C MET A 361 -25.04 11.71 -21.11
N ASN A 362 -26.06 11.02 -20.56
CA ASN A 362 -27.31 10.67 -21.25
C ASN A 362 -27.12 9.80 -22.51
N ARG A 363 -26.02 9.06 -22.60
CA ARG A 363 -25.72 8.10 -23.67
C ARG A 363 -26.14 6.70 -23.22
N LEU A 364 -27.45 6.51 -23.06
CA LEU A 364 -27.99 5.34 -22.35
C LEU A 364 -27.80 4.03 -23.14
N GLU A 365 -27.85 4.07 -24.47
CA GLU A 365 -27.57 2.89 -25.32
C GLU A 365 -26.11 2.41 -25.16
N ASP A 366 -25.14 3.33 -25.22
CA ASP A 366 -23.73 3.00 -24.99
C ASP A 366 -23.48 2.41 -23.59
N ALA A 367 -24.23 2.89 -22.57
CA ALA A 367 -24.15 2.36 -21.21
C ALA A 367 -24.67 0.91 -21.12
N VAL A 368 -25.81 0.63 -21.76
CA VAL A 368 -26.37 -0.73 -21.86
C VAL A 368 -25.41 -1.66 -22.59
N ASP A 369 -24.82 -1.21 -23.70
CA ASP A 369 -23.86 -2.00 -24.47
C ASP A 369 -22.62 -2.38 -23.66
N CYS A 370 -22.07 -1.43 -22.88
CA CYS A 370 -20.92 -1.68 -22.00
C CYS A 370 -21.25 -2.74 -20.94
N LEU A 371 -22.40 -2.61 -20.26
CA LEU A 371 -22.82 -3.53 -19.22
C LEU A 371 -23.16 -4.92 -19.76
N ASN A 372 -23.86 -5.00 -20.89
CA ASN A 372 -24.15 -6.28 -21.54
C ASN A 372 -22.86 -6.98 -21.98
N THR A 373 -21.91 -6.24 -22.56
CA THR A 373 -20.59 -6.77 -22.90
C THR A 373 -19.88 -7.32 -21.68
N ALA A 374 -19.85 -6.56 -20.58
CA ALA A 374 -19.24 -7.00 -19.32
C ALA A 374 -19.91 -8.28 -18.76
N LEU A 375 -21.24 -8.34 -18.78
CA LEU A 375 -22.02 -9.47 -18.29
C LEU A 375 -21.85 -10.73 -19.15
N VAL A 376 -21.81 -10.60 -20.48
CA VAL A 376 -21.55 -11.72 -21.39
C VAL A 376 -20.15 -12.27 -21.16
N LEU A 377 -19.13 -11.40 -21.10
CA LEU A 377 -17.76 -11.82 -20.84
C LEU A 377 -17.62 -12.47 -19.46
N ALA A 378 -18.29 -11.93 -18.44
CA ALA A 378 -18.35 -12.55 -17.11
C ALA A 378 -18.99 -13.95 -17.14
N GLN A 379 -20.02 -14.17 -17.96
CA GLN A 379 -20.70 -15.47 -18.07
C GLN A 379 -19.93 -16.52 -18.88
N GLU A 380 -19.03 -16.09 -19.78
CA GLU A 380 -18.14 -16.99 -20.52
C GLU A 380 -17.13 -17.72 -19.61
N VAL A 381 -16.90 -17.20 -18.40
CA VAL A 381 -15.98 -17.78 -17.41
C VAL A 381 -16.73 -18.30 -16.18
N GLN A 382 -16.18 -19.33 -15.54
CA GLN A 382 -16.78 -19.90 -14.34
C GLN A 382 -16.65 -18.89 -13.17
N MET A 383 -17.72 -18.71 -12.39
CA MET A 383 -17.71 -17.84 -11.22
C MET A 383 -16.66 -18.28 -10.21
N ASP A 384 -15.57 -17.52 -10.09
CA ASP A 384 -14.60 -17.60 -9.01
C ASP A 384 -14.62 -16.33 -8.14
N ASP A 385 -13.73 -16.26 -7.16
CA ASP A 385 -13.64 -15.15 -6.19
C ASP A 385 -13.39 -13.77 -6.84
N GLY A 386 -13.04 -13.71 -8.13
CA GLY A 386 -12.79 -12.48 -8.90
C GLY A 386 -14.05 -11.73 -9.35
N MET A 387 -15.25 -12.30 -9.20
CA MET A 387 -16.52 -11.70 -9.66
C MET A 387 -17.40 -11.11 -8.55
N LYS A 388 -16.80 -10.66 -7.44
CA LYS A 388 -17.53 -10.00 -6.32
C LYS A 388 -18.30 -8.75 -6.74
N ASP A 389 -17.87 -8.10 -7.82
CA ASP A 389 -18.48 -6.87 -8.34
C ASP A 389 -19.60 -7.12 -9.37
N LEU A 390 -19.76 -8.35 -9.85
CA LEU A 390 -20.78 -8.71 -10.83
C LEU A 390 -22.21 -8.27 -10.45
N PRO A 391 -22.65 -8.36 -9.17
CA PRO A 391 -23.95 -7.84 -8.78
C PRO A 391 -24.15 -6.35 -9.09
N TYR A 392 -23.09 -5.53 -8.98
CA TYR A 392 -23.17 -4.11 -9.27
C TYR A 392 -23.39 -3.84 -10.76
N TYR A 393 -22.93 -4.71 -11.65
CA TYR A 393 -23.14 -4.54 -13.10
C TYR A 393 -24.62 -4.70 -13.43
N PHE A 394 -25.28 -5.69 -12.81
CA PHE A 394 -26.72 -5.86 -12.91
C PHE A 394 -27.51 -4.72 -12.26
N ILE A 395 -27.07 -4.19 -11.11
CA ILE A 395 -27.70 -3.02 -10.47
C ILE A 395 -27.60 -1.79 -11.37
N ASN A 396 -26.42 -1.53 -11.92
CA ASN A 396 -26.19 -0.41 -12.82
C ASN A 396 -27.03 -0.56 -14.09
N LEU A 397 -27.15 -1.77 -14.64
CA LEU A 397 -28.00 -2.02 -15.81
C LEU A 397 -29.47 -1.74 -15.51
N ALA A 398 -29.97 -2.16 -14.35
CA ALA A 398 -31.32 -1.84 -13.91
C ALA A 398 -31.53 -0.32 -13.77
N ASN A 399 -30.56 0.40 -13.20
CA ASN A 399 -30.63 1.86 -13.06
C ASN A 399 -30.59 2.60 -14.41
N VAL A 400 -29.86 2.08 -15.40
CA VAL A 400 -29.87 2.63 -16.77
C VAL A 400 -31.26 2.49 -17.38
N TYR A 401 -31.89 1.31 -17.27
CA TYR A 401 -33.26 1.12 -17.75
C TYR A 401 -34.27 2.02 -17.03
N LEU A 402 -34.15 2.20 -15.71
CA LEU A 402 -34.98 3.16 -14.96
C LEU A 402 -34.77 4.60 -15.46
N THR A 403 -33.53 4.99 -15.75
CA THR A 403 -33.22 6.31 -16.31
C THR A 403 -33.84 6.48 -17.71
N GLN A 404 -33.93 5.42 -18.52
CA GLN A 404 -34.63 5.44 -19.81
C GLN A 404 -36.14 5.64 -19.62
N VAL A 405 -36.75 4.95 -18.65
CA VAL A 405 -38.19 5.12 -18.30
C VAL A 405 -38.50 6.56 -17.91
N GLU A 406 -37.63 7.19 -17.10
CA GLU A 406 -37.79 8.58 -16.67
C GLU A 406 -37.74 9.58 -17.83
N LYS A 407 -37.02 9.24 -18.91
CA LYS A 407 -36.85 10.12 -20.07
C LYS A 407 -37.83 9.85 -21.21
N SER A 408 -38.40 8.65 -21.29
CA SER A 408 -39.34 8.27 -22.34
C SER A 408 -40.40 7.28 -21.84
N ALA A 409 -41.67 7.64 -22.06
CA ALA A 409 -42.80 6.77 -21.76
C ALA A 409 -43.05 5.69 -22.82
N ALA A 410 -42.44 5.80 -24.01
CA ALA A 410 -42.81 5.01 -25.19
C ALA A 410 -42.62 3.50 -24.99
N ASP A 411 -41.68 3.08 -24.14
CA ASP A 411 -41.37 1.67 -23.88
C ASP A 411 -41.29 1.36 -22.38
N ALA A 412 -41.90 2.19 -21.54
CA ALA A 412 -41.74 2.14 -20.09
C ALA A 412 -42.02 0.75 -19.49
N LYS A 413 -43.05 0.06 -19.99
CA LYS A 413 -43.41 -1.28 -19.51
C LYS A 413 -42.33 -2.33 -19.82
N GLU A 414 -41.73 -2.27 -21.00
CA GLU A 414 -40.67 -3.20 -21.40
C GLU A 414 -39.38 -2.91 -20.63
N LEU A 415 -39.01 -1.64 -20.54
CA LEU A 415 -37.84 -1.19 -19.78
C LEU A 415 -37.93 -1.53 -18.29
N LEU A 416 -39.11 -1.35 -17.67
CA LEU A 416 -39.33 -1.76 -16.27
C LEU A 416 -39.17 -3.26 -16.09
N LYS A 417 -39.64 -4.07 -17.05
CA LYS A 417 -39.44 -5.53 -17.02
C LYS A 417 -37.96 -5.90 -17.15
N MET A 418 -37.21 -5.22 -18.01
CA MET A 418 -35.75 -5.41 -18.13
C MET A 418 -35.05 -5.02 -16.83
N ALA A 419 -35.40 -3.87 -16.24
CA ALA A 419 -34.86 -3.42 -14.94
C ALA A 419 -35.14 -4.44 -13.82
N GLU A 420 -36.36 -4.96 -13.75
CA GLU A 420 -36.78 -5.97 -12.77
C GLU A 420 -35.97 -7.27 -12.92
N ASN A 421 -35.77 -7.73 -14.15
CA ASN A 421 -34.96 -8.92 -14.43
C ASN A 421 -33.50 -8.71 -14.04
N SER A 422 -32.89 -7.58 -14.41
CA SER A 422 -31.52 -7.23 -14.00
C SER A 422 -31.41 -7.17 -12.48
N CYS A 423 -32.37 -6.56 -11.79
CA CYS A 423 -32.38 -6.46 -10.33
C CYS A 423 -32.53 -7.85 -9.64
N ARG A 424 -33.32 -8.76 -10.22
CA ARG A 424 -33.41 -10.16 -9.74
C ARG A 424 -32.09 -10.89 -9.85
N GLU A 425 -31.40 -10.77 -10.99
CA GLU A 425 -30.07 -11.38 -11.16
C GLU A 425 -29.03 -10.74 -10.23
N ALA A 426 -29.09 -9.43 -9.99
CA ALA A 426 -28.26 -8.76 -8.99
C ALA A 426 -28.46 -9.38 -7.59
N LEU A 427 -29.71 -9.56 -7.15
CA LEU A 427 -30.03 -10.16 -5.86
C LEU A 427 -29.54 -11.61 -5.74
N LYS A 428 -29.64 -12.38 -6.82
CA LYS A 428 -29.16 -13.76 -6.87
C LYS A 428 -27.64 -13.80 -6.78
N CYS A 429 -26.94 -13.03 -7.62
CA CYS A 429 -25.48 -12.95 -7.62
C CYS A 429 -24.95 -12.46 -6.27
N ALA A 430 -25.53 -11.40 -5.71
CA ALA A 430 -25.10 -10.84 -4.43
C ALA A 430 -25.22 -11.82 -3.25
N LYS A 431 -26.19 -12.75 -3.28
CA LYS A 431 -26.27 -13.85 -2.29
C LYS A 431 -25.18 -14.88 -2.49
N VAL A 432 -24.86 -15.20 -3.74
CA VAL A 432 -23.82 -16.20 -4.07
C VAL A 432 -22.44 -15.71 -3.64
N VAL A 433 -22.14 -14.43 -3.84
CA VAL A 433 -20.84 -13.82 -3.48
C VAL A 433 -20.79 -13.23 -2.06
N ASP A 434 -21.82 -13.46 -1.24
CA ASP A 434 -21.98 -12.90 0.12
C ASP A 434 -21.74 -11.38 0.22
N ASN A 435 -22.21 -10.62 -0.78
CA ASN A 435 -22.04 -9.17 -0.83
C ASN A 435 -23.26 -8.44 -0.26
N ARG A 436 -23.19 -8.09 1.03
CA ARG A 436 -24.29 -7.45 1.77
C ARG A 436 -24.68 -6.08 1.21
N ASP A 437 -23.72 -5.29 0.76
CA ASP A 437 -23.98 -3.94 0.26
C ASP A 437 -24.70 -3.98 -1.08
N ALA A 438 -24.25 -4.87 -1.99
CA ALA A 438 -24.96 -5.13 -3.24
C ALA A 438 -26.39 -5.62 -2.98
N LEU A 439 -26.62 -6.46 -1.96
CA LEU A 439 -27.99 -6.88 -1.59
C LEU A 439 -28.87 -5.69 -1.17
N ILE A 440 -28.32 -4.76 -0.39
CA ILE A 440 -29.07 -3.57 0.06
C ILE A 440 -29.40 -2.68 -1.15
N GLN A 441 -28.42 -2.42 -2.01
CA GLN A 441 -28.60 -1.60 -3.19
C GLN A 441 -29.59 -2.22 -4.19
N ALA A 442 -29.47 -3.51 -4.48
CA ALA A 442 -30.41 -4.22 -5.34
C ALA A 442 -31.84 -4.17 -4.76
N ARG A 443 -32.03 -4.37 -3.46
CA ARG A 443 -33.36 -4.21 -2.83
C ARG A 443 -33.91 -2.79 -2.94
N LYS A 444 -33.05 -1.77 -2.86
CA LYS A 444 -33.47 -0.37 -3.05
C LYS A 444 -33.91 -0.14 -4.50
N CYS A 445 -33.15 -0.63 -5.47
CA CYS A 445 -33.49 -0.59 -6.89
C CYS A 445 -34.84 -1.29 -7.16
N MET A 446 -35.07 -2.48 -6.58
CA MET A 446 -36.35 -3.19 -6.71
C MET A 446 -37.53 -2.37 -6.18
N LYS A 447 -37.39 -1.74 -5.01
CA LYS A 447 -38.45 -0.86 -4.47
C LYS A 447 -38.75 0.33 -5.37
N GLN A 448 -37.74 0.87 -6.06
CA GLN A 448 -37.93 1.95 -7.02
C GLN A 448 -38.73 1.46 -8.23
N ILE A 449 -38.41 0.27 -8.76
CA ILE A 449 -39.17 -0.37 -9.85
C ILE A 449 -40.64 -0.58 -9.43
N ASP A 450 -40.89 -1.10 -8.23
CA ASP A 450 -42.25 -1.32 -7.71
C ASP A 450 -43.06 0.00 -7.69
N SER A 451 -42.42 1.12 -7.34
CA SER A 451 -43.10 2.42 -7.30
C SER A 451 -43.59 2.90 -8.67
N TYR A 452 -42.86 2.56 -9.74
CA TYR A 452 -43.28 2.85 -11.12
C TYR A 452 -44.42 1.96 -11.60
N GLN A 453 -44.56 0.76 -11.04
CA GLN A 453 -45.63 -0.19 -11.41
C GLN A 453 -46.95 0.09 -10.67
N THR A 454 -46.91 0.85 -9.58
CA THR A 454 -48.09 1.27 -8.80
C THR A 454 -48.72 2.59 -9.25
N LEU A 455 -48.06 3.34 -10.13
CA LEU A 455 -48.54 4.56 -10.78
C LEU A 455 -49.31 4.22 -12.06
#